data_AF-A0A956XKF6-F1
#
_entry.id   AF-A0A956XKF6-F1
#
_cell.length_a   1.000
_cell.length_b   1.000
_cell.length_c   1.000
_cell.angle_alpha   90.00
_cell.angle_beta   90.00
_cell.angle_gamma   90.00
#
_symmetry.space_group_name_H-M   'P 1'
#
loop_
_entity.id
_entity.type
_entity.pdbx_description
1 polymer ?
#
loop_
_entity_poly.entity_id
_entity_poly.type
_entity_poly.pdbx_seq_one_letter_code
_entity_poly.pdbx_strand_id
1 'polypeptide(L)'
;ITPDMSTTPVNPEIDTRSNLERTWIKNEDYNAPVEWSVSGSTLLIVLFGTEPHAITITNPMIAGAFLQIWKLLNNTLKAMPYYKQLPRANHKV
;
A
#
# COMPACT_ATOMS: atom_id res chain seq x y z
N ILE A 1 -1.28 1.24 -0.94
CA ILE A 1 -2.43 1.44 -0.02
C ILE A 1 -3.21 0.17 -0.07
N THR A 2 -3.56 -0.40 1.07
CA THR A 2 -4.24 -1.69 1.12
C THR A 2 -5.57 -1.48 1.86
N PRO A 3 -6.72 -1.83 1.26
CA PRO A 3 -8.00 -1.76 1.94
C PRO A 3 -8.04 -2.76 3.10
N ASP A 4 -8.85 -2.46 4.12
CA ASP A 4 -8.99 -3.30 5.30
C ASP A 4 -9.65 -4.64 4.94
N MET A 5 -8.84 -5.70 4.88
CA MET A 5 -9.30 -7.08 4.87
C MET A 5 -8.76 -7.79 6.11
N SER A 6 -9.60 -8.58 6.77
CA SER A 6 -9.31 -9.30 8.02
C SER A 6 -8.06 -10.20 7.97
N THR A 7 -7.58 -10.52 6.78
CA THR A 7 -6.33 -11.23 6.52
C THR A 7 -5.60 -10.55 5.36
N THR A 8 -4.71 -9.58 5.66
CA THR A 8 -3.78 -9.10 4.63
C THR A 8 -2.64 -10.12 4.47
N PRO A 9 -2.42 -10.71 3.28
CA PRO A 9 -1.30 -11.61 3.07
C PRO A 9 0.02 -10.88 3.32
N VAL A 10 0.84 -11.37 4.24
CA VAL A 10 2.20 -10.83 4.48
C VAL A 10 3.13 -11.44 3.43
N ASN A 11 3.89 -10.59 2.72
CA ASN A 11 4.91 -11.05 1.77
C ASN A 11 6.26 -10.38 2.11
N PRO A 12 7.12 -11.03 2.91
CA PRO A 12 8.35 -10.44 3.43
C PRO A 12 9.29 -9.91 2.34
N GLU A 13 9.35 -10.56 1.17
CA GLU A 13 10.23 -10.16 0.08
C GLU A 13 9.78 -8.83 -0.57
N ILE A 14 8.48 -8.66 -0.77
CA ILE A 14 7.91 -7.44 -1.34
C ILE A 14 7.97 -6.30 -0.32
N ASP A 15 7.67 -6.60 0.94
CA ASP A 15 7.70 -5.62 2.02
C ASP A 15 9.14 -5.09 2.22
N THR A 16 10.15 -5.98 2.21
CA THR A 16 11.57 -5.60 2.27
C THR A 16 12.01 -4.78 1.05
N ARG A 17 11.57 -5.18 -0.15
CA ARG A 17 11.97 -4.51 -1.40
C ARG A 17 11.33 -3.14 -1.58
N SER A 18 10.10 -2.96 -1.11
CA SER A 18 9.39 -1.68 -1.20
C SER A 18 9.89 -0.67 -0.17
N ASN A 19 10.36 -1.11 1.01
CA ASN A 19 10.71 -0.25 2.13
C ASN A 19 9.57 0.71 2.55
N LEU A 20 8.32 0.36 2.21
CA LEU A 20 7.13 1.14 2.53
C LEU A 20 6.35 0.44 3.63
N GLU A 21 5.95 1.21 4.65
CA GLU A 21 4.99 0.74 5.64
C GLU A 21 3.62 0.54 4.95
N ARG A 22 2.93 -0.58 5.21
CA ARG A 22 1.54 -0.72 4.78
C ARG A 22 0.69 0.30 5.53
N THR A 23 0.07 1.21 4.78
CA THR A 23 -0.84 2.21 5.32
C THR A 23 -2.24 1.64 5.42
N TRP A 24 -2.70 1.47 6.65
CA TRP A 24 -4.08 1.09 6.95
C TRP A 24 -4.97 2.30 6.77
N ILE A 25 -6.06 2.13 6.05
CA ILE A 25 -7.11 3.14 5.90
C ILE A 25 -8.41 2.44 6.29
N LYS A 26 -9.34 3.16 6.91
CA LYS A 26 -10.63 2.54 7.25
C LYS A 26 -11.33 2.11 5.98
N ASN A 27 -12.06 0.99 6.04
CA ASN A 27 -12.83 0.51 4.89
C ASN A 27 -13.84 1.54 4.35
N GLU A 28 -14.37 2.42 5.21
CA GLU A 28 -15.25 3.52 4.80
C GLU A 28 -14.54 4.59 3.94
N ASP A 29 -13.23 4.76 4.12
CA ASP A 29 -12.42 5.75 3.41
C ASP A 29 -11.82 5.19 2.11
N TYR A 30 -11.52 3.88 2.06
CA TYR A 30 -11.00 3.19 0.87
C TYR A 30 -11.31 1.68 0.92
N ASN A 31 -12.14 1.21 -0.01
CA ASN A 31 -12.56 -0.19 -0.13
C ASN A 31 -12.34 -0.80 -1.52
N ALA A 32 -11.69 -0.07 -2.43
CA ALA A 32 -11.41 -0.60 -3.75
C ALA A 32 -10.49 -1.82 -3.61
N PRO A 33 -10.77 -2.95 -4.28
CA PRO A 33 -9.97 -4.18 -4.19
C PRO A 33 -8.68 -4.06 -5.02
N VAL A 34 -8.00 -2.92 -4.92
CA VAL A 34 -6.80 -2.59 -5.65
C VAL A 34 -5.72 -2.24 -4.64
N GLU A 35 -4.62 -2.97 -4.70
CA GLU A 35 -3.37 -2.60 -4.05
C GLU A 35 -2.42 -2.04 -5.08
N TRP A 36 -1.58 -1.12 -4.65
CA TRP A 36 -0.41 -0.74 -5.42
C TRP A 36 0.79 -0.55 -4.52
N SER A 37 1.95 -0.91 -5.07
CA SER A 37 3.25 -0.83 -4.42
C SER A 37 4.27 -0.19 -5.35
N VAL A 38 5.21 0.56 -4.76
CA VAL A 38 6.33 1.16 -5.47
C VAL A 38 7.62 0.53 -4.95
N SER A 39 8.47 0.12 -5.88
CA SER A 39 9.76 -0.51 -5.60
C SER A 39 10.78 -0.02 -6.61
N GLY A 40 11.70 0.84 -6.18
CA GLY A 40 12.68 1.47 -7.07
C GLY A 40 12.01 2.23 -8.22
N SER A 41 12.29 1.85 -9.46
CA SER A 41 11.71 2.44 -10.68
C SER A 41 10.41 1.77 -11.14
N THR A 42 9.80 0.92 -10.32
CA THR A 42 8.64 0.11 -10.71
C THR A 42 7.44 0.43 -9.84
N LEU A 43 6.30 0.63 -10.49
CA LEU A 43 4.97 0.66 -9.89
C LEU A 43 4.26 -0.64 -10.25
N LEU A 44 3.74 -1.34 -9.25
CA LEU A 44 2.89 -2.51 -9.39
C LEU A 44 1.49 -2.17 -8.88
N ILE A 45 0.47 -2.44 -9.69
CA ILE A 45 -0.94 -2.30 -9.33
C ILE A 45 -1.59 -3.68 -9.47
N VAL A 46 -2.20 -4.17 -8.39
CA VAL A 46 -2.82 -5.50 -8.30
C VAL A 46 -4.29 -5.34 -7.99
N LEU A 47 -5.15 -5.87 -8.84
CA LEU A 47 -6.58 -5.99 -8.61
C LEU A 47 -6.89 -7.37 -8.01
N PHE A 48 -7.43 -7.37 -6.80
CA PHE A 48 -7.90 -8.56 -6.09
C PHE A 48 -9.39 -8.81 -6.43
N GLY A 49 -9.65 -9.29 -7.64
CA GLY A 49 -10.99 -9.70 -8.09
C GLY A 49 -11.15 -11.22 -8.20
N THR A 50 -12.24 -11.67 -8.82
CA THR A 50 -12.43 -13.08 -9.21
C THR A 50 -11.33 -13.57 -10.15
N GLU A 51 -10.80 -12.67 -10.97
CA GLU A 51 -9.62 -12.91 -11.79
C GLU A 51 -8.53 -11.89 -11.39
N PRO A 52 -7.39 -12.35 -10.84
CA PRO A 52 -6.32 -11.45 -10.43
C PRO A 52 -5.68 -10.81 -11.66
N HIS A 53 -5.66 -9.48 -11.69
CA HIS A 53 -4.99 -8.70 -12.73
C HIS A 53 -3.85 -7.89 -12.11
N ALA A 54 -2.71 -7.86 -12.79
CA ALA A 54 -1.56 -7.08 -12.36
C ALA A 54 -1.07 -6.19 -13.51
N ILE A 55 -0.87 -4.91 -13.21
CA ILE A 55 -0.26 -3.93 -14.11
C ILE A 55 1.10 -3.57 -13.52
N THR A 56 2.15 -3.76 -14.32
CA THR A 56 3.50 -3.34 -13.95
C THR A 56 3.94 -2.20 -14.87
N ILE A 57 4.36 -1.09 -14.26
CA ILE A 57 4.90 0.08 -14.96
C ILE A 57 6.34 0.27 -14.50
N THR A 58 7.30 0.02 -15.40
CA THR A 58 8.73 0.24 -15.14
C THR A 58 9.15 1.59 -15.71
N ASN A 59 8.99 2.64 -14.90
CA ASN A 59 9.41 3.98 -15.25
C ASN A 59 9.74 4.78 -13.97
N PRO A 60 10.97 5.30 -13.83
CA PRO A 60 11.39 5.98 -12.60
C PRO A 60 10.60 7.25 -12.29
N MET A 61 10.14 7.98 -13.31
CA MET A 61 9.34 9.20 -13.11
C MET A 61 7.95 8.86 -12.59
N ILE A 62 7.30 7.84 -13.17
CA ILE A 62 5.97 7.39 -12.75
C ILE A 62 6.04 6.79 -11.34
N ALA A 63 6.98 5.86 -11.12
CA ALA A 63 7.19 5.25 -9.81
C ALA A 63 7.50 6.32 -8.74
N GLY A 64 8.36 7.29 -9.06
CA GLY A 64 8.69 8.41 -8.19
C GLY A 64 7.48 9.29 -7.84
N ALA A 65 6.61 9.58 -8.81
CA ALA A 65 5.38 10.32 -8.57
C ALA A 65 4.43 9.57 -7.61
N PHE A 66 4.22 8.27 -7.81
CA PHE A 66 3.39 7.46 -6.92
C PHE A 66 3.99 7.30 -5.52
N LEU A 67 5.32 7.24 -5.40
CA LEU A 67 5.99 7.28 -4.10
C LEU A 67 5.71 8.58 -3.35
N GLN A 68 5.75 9.73 -4.05
CA GLN A 68 5.44 11.03 -3.43
C GLN A 68 3.97 11.11 -3.01
N ILE A 69 3.03 10.61 -3.84
CA ILE A 69 1.61 10.49 -3.49
C ILE A 69 1.43 9.62 -2.24
N TRP A 70 2.10 8.46 -2.18
CA TRP A 70 2.07 7.59 -1.01
C TRP A 70 2.54 8.33 0.25
N LYS A 71 3.67 9.06 0.16
CA LYS A 71 4.22 9.82 1.30
C LYS A 71 3.23 10.87 1.80
N LEU A 72 2.59 11.59 0.88
CA LEU A 72 1.56 12.58 1.20
C LEU A 72 0.39 11.93 1.95
N LEU A 73 -0.14 10.82 1.41
CA LEU A 73 -1.26 10.10 2.02
C LEU A 73 -0.89 9.51 3.38
N ASN A 74 0.30 8.93 3.51
CA ASN A 74 0.79 8.40 4.79
C ASN A 74 0.91 9.49 5.86
N ASN A 75 1.42 10.66 5.50
CA ASN A 75 1.55 11.79 6.42
C ASN A 75 0.18 12.32 6.87
N THR A 76 -0.76 12.46 5.92
CA THR A 76 -2.14 12.89 6.23
C THR A 76 -2.84 11.88 7.13
N LEU A 77 -2.71 10.60 6.81
CA LEU A 77 -3.25 9.50 7.60
C LEU A 77 -2.66 9.49 9.02
N LYS A 78 -1.35 9.69 9.16
CA LYS A 78 -0.66 9.80 10.47
C LYS A 78 -1.18 10.96 11.33
N ALA A 79 -1.72 12.01 10.72
CA ALA A 79 -2.30 13.15 11.41
C ALA A 79 -3.76 12.93 11.87
N MET A 80 -4.42 11.86 11.42
CA MET A 80 -5.82 11.60 11.77
C MET A 80 -5.96 11.14 13.23
N PRO A 81 -7.01 11.59 13.96
CA PRO A 81 -7.22 11.22 15.37
C PRO A 81 -7.30 9.71 15.62
N TYR A 82 -7.87 8.96 14.68
CA TYR A 82 -8.05 7.51 14.76
C TYR A 82 -6.82 6.71 14.29
N TYR A 83 -5.78 7.35 13.76
CA TYR A 83 -4.63 6.65 13.20
C TYR A 83 -3.97 5.67 14.17
N LYS A 84 -3.88 6.05 15.45
CA LYS A 84 -3.29 5.21 16.49
C LYS A 84 -4.14 3.98 16.84
N GLN A 85 -5.39 3.97 16.44
CA GLN A 85 -6.34 2.87 16.65
C GLN A 85 -6.37 1.90 15.47
N LEU A 86 -5.80 2.28 14.33
CA LEU A 86 -5.72 1.41 13.17
C LEU A 86 -4.80 0.22 13.46
N PRO A 87 -5.13 -0.98 12.94
CA PRO A 87 -4.30 -2.16 13.09
C PRO A 87 -2.85 -1.83 12.68
N ARG A 88 -1.88 -2.25 13.49
CA ARG A 88 -0.48 -2.18 13.11
C ARG A 88 0.00 -3.60 12.92
N ALA A 89 0.16 -4.01 11.67
CA ALA A 89 0.97 -5.19 11.38
C ALA A 89 2.43 -4.80 11.68
N ASN A 90 2.86 -5.04 12.92
CA ASN A 90 4.27 -4.94 13.28
C ASN A 90 5.00 -6.07 12.54
N HIS A 91 5.90 -5.71 11.63
CA HIS A 91 6.97 -6.59 11.17
C HIS A 91 7.82 -6.96 12.40
N LYS A 92 7.48 -8.05 13.09
CA LYS A 92 8.48 -8.76 13.87
C LYS A 92 9.26 -9.60 12.87
N VAL A 93 10.48 -9.11 12.61
CA VAL A 93 11.57 -9.83 11.94
C VAL A 93 11.77 -11.18 12.60
#